data_AF-A0A3D5WGX9-F1
#
_entry.id   AF-A0A3D5WGX9-F1
#
_cell.length_a   1.000
_cell.length_b   1.000
_cell.length_c   1.000
_cell.angle_alpha   90.00
_cell.angle_beta   90.00
_cell.angle_gamma   90.00
#
_symmetry.space_group_name_H-M   'P 1'
#
loop_
_entity.id
_entity.type
_entity.pdbx_description
1 polymer ?
#
loop_
_entity_poly.entity_id
_entity_poly.type
_entity_poly.pdbx_seq_one_letter_code
_entity_poly.pdbx_strand_id
1 'polypeptide(L)' 'IAEKMGFKSCFPVSGQTYSRKLDTRVANVLAGIAASAHKFSNDIRLLQHLKEIEEPFEKNQ' A
#
# COMPACT_ATOMS: atom_id res chain seq x y z
N ILE A 1 -9.63 23.05 16.54
CA ILE A 1 -8.38 22.25 16.62
C ILE A 1 -8.15 21.49 15.32
N ALA A 2 -9.10 20.67 14.86
CA ALA A 2 -8.96 19.91 13.61
C ALA A 2 -8.64 20.75 12.36
N GLU A 3 -9.32 21.88 12.16
CA GLU A 3 -9.03 22.81 11.06
C GLU A 3 -7.60 23.38 11.15
N LYS A 4 -7.16 23.75 12.37
CA LYS A 4 -5.77 24.19 12.63
C LYS A 4 -4.74 23.09 12.34
N MET A 5 -5.16 21.82 12.37
CA MET A 5 -4.34 20.65 12.04
C MET A 5 -4.51 20.20 10.57
N GLY A 6 -5.27 20.93 9.75
CA GLY A 6 -5.47 20.63 8.32
C GLY A 6 -6.50 19.51 8.03
N PHE A 7 -7.27 19.06 9.02
CA PHE A 7 -8.32 18.08 8.79
C PHE A 7 -9.61 18.75 8.31
N LYS A 8 -10.17 18.23 7.21
CA LYS A 8 -11.43 18.71 6.61
C LYS A 8 -12.67 18.40 7.45
N SER A 9 -12.62 17.33 8.25
CA SER A 9 -13.75 16.86 9.05
C SER A 9 -13.27 16.05 10.26
N CYS A 10 -14.14 15.95 11.27
CA CYS A 10 -13.95 15.09 12.43
C CYS A 10 -14.97 13.95 12.44
N PHE A 11 -14.68 12.89 13.21
CA PHE A 11 -15.67 11.87 13.50
C PHE A 11 -16.82 12.50 14.31
N PRO A 12 -18.08 12.41 13.85
CA PRO A 12 -19.22 12.98 14.57
C PRO A 12 -19.53 12.20 15.85
N VAL A 13 -19.16 10.91 15.91
CA VAL A 13 -19.34 10.05 17.08
C VAL A 13 -18.09 9.20 17.27
N SER A 14 -17.54 9.21 18.48
CA SER A 14 -16.43 8.37 18.92
C SER A 14 -16.61 7.97 20.38
N GLY A 15 -15.99 6.86 20.79
CA GLY A 15 -15.81 6.54 22.21
C GLY A 15 -14.62 7.32 22.78
N GLN A 16 -13.80 6.65 23.58
CA GLN A 16 -12.52 7.20 24.07
C GLN A 16 -11.56 7.57 22.94
N THR A 17 -11.62 6.83 21.82
CA THR A 17 -10.79 7.04 20.64
C THR A 17 -11.62 6.90 19.37
N TYR A 18 -11.01 7.20 18.22
CA TYR A 18 -11.63 7.01 16.91
C TYR A 18 -11.97 5.52 16.68
N SER A 19 -12.90 5.25 15.75
CA SER A 19 -13.26 3.87 15.44
C SER A 19 -12.08 3.12 14.82
N ARG A 20 -11.64 2.03 15.46
CA ARG A 20 -10.61 1.12 14.96
C ARG A 20 -10.94 0.49 13.61
N LYS A 21 -12.18 0.62 13.13
CA LYS A 21 -12.56 0.27 11.75
C LYS A 21 -11.77 1.08 10.71
N LEU A 22 -11.35 2.31 11.03
CA LEU A 22 -10.47 3.08 10.15
C LEU A 22 -9.14 2.35 9.94
N ASP A 23 -8.56 1.80 11.00
CA ASP A 23 -7.27 1.09 10.94
C ASP A 23 -7.35 -0.10 9.97
N THR A 24 -8.40 -0.90 10.08
CA THR A 24 -8.64 -2.03 9.16
C THR A 24 -8.78 -1.57 7.71
N ARG A 25 -9.46 -0.45 7.45
CA ARG A 25 -9.60 0.08 6.09
C ARG A 25 -8.24 0.48 5.50
N VAL A 26 -7.41 1.17 6.28
CA VAL A 26 -6.06 1.56 5.84
C VAL A 26 -5.21 0.31 5.58
N ALA A 27 -5.20 -0.65 6.50
CA ALA A 27 -4.46 -1.90 6.35
C ALA A 27 -4.89 -2.69 5.11
N ASN A 28 -6.20 -2.78 4.83
CA ASN A 28 -6.71 -3.49 3.66
C ASN A 28 -6.30 -2.85 2.33
N VAL A 29 -6.21 -1.52 2.26
CA VAL A 29 -5.70 -0.83 1.06
C VAL A 29 -4.24 -1.19 0.82
N LEU A 30 -3.42 -1.13 1.88
CA LEU A 30 -2.00 -1.50 1.79
C LEU A 30 -1.82 -2.98 1.40
N ALA A 31 -2.61 -3.88 2.00
CA ALA A 31 -2.61 -5.30 1.67
C ALA A 31 -3.00 -5.55 0.20
N GLY A 32 -3.99 -4.81 -0.31
CA GLY A 32 -4.39 -4.88 -1.72
C GLY A 32 -3.27 -4.49 -2.67
N ILE A 33 -2.56 -3.39 -2.39
CA ILE A 33 -1.39 -2.95 -3.16
C ILE A 33 -0.30 -4.03 -3.12
N ALA A 34 -0.02 -4.58 -1.94
CA ALA A 34 0.98 -5.62 -1.76
C ALA A 34 0.64 -6.90 -2.54
N ALA A 35 -0.64 -7.31 -2.57
CA ALA A 35 -1.09 -8.48 -3.33
C ALA A 35 -0.87 -8.28 -4.84
N SER A 36 -1.22 -7.11 -5.38
CA SER A 36 -0.96 -6.78 -6.79
C SER A 36 0.54 -6.74 -7.10
N ALA A 37 1.33 -6.10 -6.26
CA ALA A 37 2.78 -6.01 -6.41
C ALA A 37 3.45 -7.40 -6.34
N HIS A 38 3.01 -8.26 -5.42
CA HIS A 38 3.54 -9.62 -5.27
C HIS A 38 3.25 -10.49 -6.49
N LYS A 39 2.05 -10.40 -7.08
CA LYS A 39 1.74 -11.11 -8.33
C LYS A 39 2.63 -10.62 -9.46
N PHE A 40 2.74 -9.31 -9.63
CA PHE A 40 3.56 -8.68 -10.66
C PHE A 40 5.05 -9.04 -10.54
N SER A 41 5.63 -8.95 -9.34
CA SER A 41 7.03 -9.28 -9.13
C SER A 41 7.31 -10.77 -9.36
N ASN A 42 6.38 -11.65 -8.98
CA ASN A 42 6.52 -13.06 -9.26
C ASN A 42 6.48 -13.35 -10.77
N ASP A 43 5.60 -12.69 -11.52
CA ASP A 43 5.54 -12.83 -12.98
C ASP A 43 6.85 -12.36 -13.63
N ILE A 44 7.40 -11.20 -13.21
CA ILE A 44 8.72 -10.73 -13.68
C ILE A 44 9.79 -11.79 -13.42
N ARG A 45 9.83 -12.35 -12.20
CA ARG A 45 10.85 -13.33 -11.82
C ARG A 45 10.75 -14.62 -12.64
N LEU A 46 9.54 -15.04 -13.01
CA LEU A 46 9.33 -16.17 -13.93
C LEU A 46 9.81 -15.84 -15.35
N LEU A 47 9.52 -14.62 -15.85
CA LEU A 47 9.94 -14.19 -17.19
C LEU A 47 11.47 -13.98 -17.29
N GLN A 48 12.11 -13.54 -16.21
CA GLN A 48 13.57 -13.50 -16.09
C GLN A 48 14.19 -14.89 -16.24
N HIS A 49 13.59 -15.92 -15.63
CA HIS A 49 14.06 -17.30 -15.79
C HIS A 49 13.96 -17.77 -17.26
N LEU A 50 12.92 -17.35 -17.98
CA LEU A 50 12.72 -17.63 -19.41
C LEU A 50 13.56 -16.73 -20.33
N LYS A 51 14.31 -15.77 -19.78
CA LYS A 51 15.09 -14.76 -20.53
C LYS A 51 14.26 -13.88 -21.47
N GLU A 52 12.97 -13.72 -21.19
CA GLU A 52 12.07 -12.88 -21.99
C GLU A 52 12.07 -11.43 -21.53
N ILE A 53 12.25 -11.20 -20.23
CA ILE A 53 12.31 -9.87 -19.61
C ILE A 53 13.42 -9.87 -18.56
N GLU A 54 14.22 -8.81 -18.51
CA GLU A 54 15.17 -8.57 -17.42
C GLU A 54 14.77 -7.31 -16.63
N GLU A 55 15.08 -7.30 -15.34
CA GLU A 55 14.86 -6.10 -14.54
C GLU A 55 15.97 -5.08 -14.84
N PRO A 56 15.71 -3.78 -14.69
CA PRO A 56 16.74 -2.77 -14.88
C PRO A 56 17.84 -2.94 -13.82
N PHE A 57 19.03 -3.36 -14.24
CA PHE A 57 20.22 -3.39 -13.41
C PHE A 57 20.93 -2.02 -13.46
N GLU A 58 21.46 -1.57 -12.32
CA GLU A 58 22.36 -0.41 -12.32
C GLU A 58 23.66 -0.75 -13.06
N LYS A 59 24.29 0.25 -13.68
CA LYS A 59 25.50 0.06 -14.52
C LYS A 59 26.68 -0.62 -13.81
N ASN A 60 26.68 -0.66 -12.47
CA ASN A 60 27.74 -1.21 -11.64
C ASN A 60 27.28 -2.38 -10.74
N GLN A 61 26.15 -3.02 -11.07
CA GLN A 61 25.63 -4.18 -10.33
C GLN A 61 26.20 -5.50 -10.85
#